data_AF-A0A2S1Q8C3-F1
#
_entry.id   AF-A0A2S1Q8C3-F1
#
_cell.length_a   1.000
_cell.length_b   1.000
_cell.length_c   1.000
_cell.angle_alpha   90.00
_cell.angle_beta   90.00
_cell.angle_gamma   90.00
#
_symmetry.space_group_name_H-M   'P 1'
#
loop_
_entity.id
_entity.type
_entity.pdbx_description
1 polymer ?
#
loop_
_entity_poly.entity_id
_entity_poly.type
_entity_poly.pdbx_seq_one_letter_code
_entity_poly.pdbx_strand_id
1 'polypeptide(L)'
;MKKLTLLLALIFLIVSCDDGDVIVTELDFDDVELQRCENVSDVTNYVFYKTKSSTNEALALQFETDEPLFEEVNTSYSILLSGTDQYSYRVFNGDPSNYFCNAIPPTSPLVQEEFISTDGLVEIFSSGTESDADGIPTEIEDPTLLLDTDLDGILDYLDFDDDGDNVPTRLEGVVLNEDETAIDLMLSRDTDGDMIPDYLDDDDDGDGILTRNEDLNRDLNPNNDKSDLDFPTVPDYLNPNITVETVVDVYRENEYFISDLTLDITITNTVLINPANQEELRDETLQLLGTYAAGDVSIKDTPLFN
;
A
#
# COMPACT_ATOMS: atom_id res chain seq x y z
N MET A 1 -52.53 58.53 5.26
CA MET A 1 -52.14 57.14 5.58
C MET A 1 -51.28 56.48 4.50
N LYS A 2 -51.48 56.75 3.19
CA LYS A 2 -50.66 56.17 2.10
C LYS A 2 -49.15 56.53 2.11
N LYS A 3 -48.77 57.67 2.72
CA LYS A 3 -47.35 58.07 2.84
C LYS A 3 -46.62 57.38 4.01
N LEU A 4 -47.36 56.88 5.01
CA LEU A 4 -46.78 56.19 6.16
C LEU A 4 -46.57 54.69 5.88
N THR A 5 -47.43 54.09 5.05
CA THR A 5 -47.28 52.70 4.56
C THR A 5 -46.09 52.53 3.61
N LEU A 6 -45.71 53.57 2.86
CA LEU A 6 -44.53 53.54 2.00
C LEU A 6 -43.22 53.59 2.79
N LEU A 7 -43.23 54.27 3.95
CA LEU A 7 -42.06 54.38 4.82
C LEU A 7 -41.79 53.05 5.58
N LEU A 8 -42.85 52.33 5.94
CA LEU A 8 -42.73 51.02 6.62
C LEU A 8 -42.34 49.89 5.65
N ALA A 9 -42.74 49.98 4.38
CA ALA A 9 -42.33 49.04 3.34
C ALA A 9 -40.85 49.22 2.90
N LEU A 10 -40.29 50.43 3.09
CA LEU A 10 -38.89 50.71 2.76
C LEU A 10 -37.91 50.22 3.85
N ILE A 11 -38.38 50.06 5.10
CA ILE A 11 -37.57 49.56 6.22
C ILE A 11 -37.40 48.02 6.16
N PHE A 12 -38.29 47.30 5.47
CA PHE A 12 -38.16 45.85 5.28
C PHE A 12 -37.22 45.45 4.12
N LEU A 13 -36.72 46.42 3.33
CA LEU A 13 -35.78 46.19 2.22
C LEU A 13 -34.31 46.42 2.59
N ILE A 14 -34.03 46.79 3.85
CA ILE A 14 -32.67 47.01 4.37
C ILE A 14 -32.24 45.97 5.42
N VAL A 15 -33.01 44.89 5.57
CA VAL A 15 -32.46 43.65 6.12
C VAL A 15 -31.80 42.94 4.94
N SER A 16 -30.60 43.41 4.58
CA SER A 16 -29.70 42.61 3.76
C SER A 16 -29.47 41.31 4.52
N CYS A 17 -29.65 40.17 3.85
CA CYS A 17 -28.88 39.00 4.23
C CYS A 17 -27.42 39.46 4.20
N ASP A 18 -26.79 39.45 5.37
CA ASP A 18 -25.34 39.43 5.48
C ASP A 18 -24.94 38.06 4.91
N ASP A 19 -24.76 37.99 3.59
CA ASP A 19 -24.06 36.87 2.94
C ASP A 19 -22.63 37.01 3.44
N GLY A 20 -22.33 36.31 4.54
CA GLY A 20 -21.06 36.42 5.25
C GLY A 20 -19.91 36.45 4.26
N ASP A 21 -19.09 37.49 4.34
CA ASP A 21 -17.91 37.63 3.50
C ASP A 21 -17.10 36.33 3.59
N VAL A 22 -17.08 35.56 2.49
CA VAL A 22 -16.27 34.35 2.39
C VAL A 22 -14.81 34.80 2.36
N ILE A 23 -14.13 34.69 3.50
CA ILE A 23 -12.69 34.89 3.57
C ILE A 23 -12.06 33.64 2.97
N VAL A 24 -11.52 33.77 1.75
CA VAL A 24 -10.69 32.73 1.15
C VAL A 24 -9.33 32.81 1.82
N THR A 25 -9.18 32.09 2.93
CA THR A 25 -7.88 31.90 3.59
C THR A 25 -7.16 30.79 2.81
N GLU A 26 -6.17 31.17 2.01
CA GLU A 26 -5.31 30.20 1.31
C GLU A 26 -4.35 29.58 2.34
N LEU A 27 -4.53 28.29 2.60
CA LEU A 27 -3.69 27.52 3.52
C LEU A 27 -2.42 27.07 2.80
N ASP A 28 -1.32 27.80 2.96
CA ASP A 28 -0.03 27.50 2.31
C ASP A 28 0.88 26.61 3.18
N PHE A 29 0.96 25.34 2.82
CA PHE A 29 1.80 24.30 3.44
C PHE A 29 2.63 23.51 2.41
N ASP A 30 2.89 24.11 1.25
CA ASP A 30 3.62 23.46 0.16
C ASP A 30 5.12 23.26 0.48
N ASP A 31 5.65 24.04 1.42
CA ASP A 31 7.03 23.99 1.89
C ASP A 31 7.26 23.02 3.06
N VAL A 32 6.23 22.28 3.48
CA VAL A 32 6.29 21.35 4.61
C VAL A 32 5.92 19.94 4.15
N GLU A 33 6.78 18.97 4.49
CA GLU A 33 6.53 17.55 4.22
C GLU A 33 5.41 17.00 5.09
N LEU A 34 4.62 16.09 4.52
CA LEU A 34 3.58 15.38 5.27
C LEU A 34 4.23 14.36 6.20
N GLN A 35 3.79 14.33 7.46
CA GLN A 35 4.28 13.40 8.48
C GLN A 35 3.13 12.54 8.97
N ARG A 36 3.44 11.34 9.49
CA ARG A 36 2.46 10.43 10.09
C ARG A 36 2.89 10.08 11.51
N CYS A 37 1.93 9.95 12.42
CA CYS A 37 2.19 9.41 13.74
C CYS A 37 2.38 7.90 13.69
N GLU A 38 3.58 7.41 14.02
CA GLU A 38 3.91 5.98 14.04
C GLU A 38 3.62 5.29 15.39
N ASN A 39 3.31 6.07 16.44
CA ASN A 39 3.22 5.59 17.82
C ASN A 39 1.83 5.10 18.24
N VAL A 40 0.93 4.81 17.29
CA VAL A 40 -0.41 4.31 17.61
C VAL A 40 -0.39 2.80 17.46
N SER A 41 -0.57 2.07 18.56
CA SER A 41 -0.62 0.59 18.55
C SER A 41 -1.84 0.03 17.81
N ASP A 42 -2.77 0.90 17.39
CA ASP A 42 -3.83 0.59 16.43
C ASP A 42 -3.31 0.84 15.02
N VAL A 43 -3.25 -0.23 14.23
CA VAL A 43 -2.94 -0.17 12.79
C VAL A 43 -4.07 0.45 11.96
N THR A 44 -5.24 0.67 12.55
CA THR A 44 -6.41 1.23 11.84
C THR A 44 -6.58 2.73 12.05
N ASN A 45 -5.88 3.33 13.02
CA ASN A 45 -6.03 4.74 13.39
C ASN A 45 -4.86 5.57 12.87
N TYR A 46 -5.16 6.45 11.92
CA TYR A 46 -4.16 7.25 11.23
C TYR A 46 -4.24 8.72 11.63
N VAL A 47 -3.06 9.33 11.85
CA VAL A 47 -2.91 10.77 12.03
C VAL A 47 -1.78 11.25 11.13
N PHE A 48 -2.14 11.97 10.08
CA PHE A 48 -1.23 12.70 9.20
C PHE A 48 -1.22 14.18 9.57
N TYR A 49 -0.07 14.83 9.51
CA TYR A 49 0.04 16.22 9.90
C TYR A 49 1.16 16.97 9.17
N LYS A 50 1.01 18.29 9.09
CA LYS A 50 2.04 19.24 8.67
C LYS A 50 2.14 20.34 9.73
N THR A 51 3.35 20.69 10.14
CA THR A 51 3.60 21.76 11.13
C THR A 51 4.51 22.82 10.55
N LYS A 52 4.10 24.08 10.61
CA LYS A 52 4.86 25.24 10.11
C LYS A 52 5.30 26.11 11.29
N SER A 53 6.51 25.87 11.79
CA SER A 53 7.06 26.57 12.97
C SER A 53 7.28 28.07 12.76
N SER A 54 7.41 28.52 11.51
CA SER A 54 7.61 29.93 11.17
C SER A 54 6.37 30.77 11.44
N THR A 55 5.18 30.20 11.27
CA THR A 55 3.88 30.84 11.50
C THR A 55 3.14 30.28 12.72
N ASN A 56 3.67 29.23 13.35
CA ASN A 56 3.01 28.48 14.42
C ASN A 56 1.66 27.89 13.99
N GLU A 57 1.61 27.33 12.78
CA GLU A 57 0.40 26.76 12.22
C GLU A 57 0.56 25.25 12.00
N ALA A 58 -0.55 24.52 11.95
CA ALA A 58 -0.55 23.13 11.56
C ALA A 58 -1.82 22.70 10.83
N LEU A 59 -1.65 21.70 9.97
CA LEU A 59 -2.72 20.89 9.41
C LEU A 59 -2.65 19.49 10.04
N ALA A 60 -3.80 18.89 10.32
CA ALA A 60 -3.86 17.51 10.76
C ALA A 60 -5.09 16.81 10.21
N LEU A 61 -4.88 15.65 9.61
CA LEU A 61 -5.89 14.72 9.15
C LEU A 61 -5.86 13.49 10.07
N GLN A 62 -7.00 13.15 10.64
CA GLN A 62 -7.20 11.96 11.45
C GLN A 62 -8.35 11.14 10.86
N PHE A 63 -8.17 9.83 10.76
CA PHE A 63 -9.25 8.92 10.41
C PHE A 63 -8.99 7.49 10.89
N GLU A 64 -10.04 6.69 10.97
CA GLU A 64 -9.98 5.25 11.24
C GLU A 64 -10.37 4.46 9.97
N THR A 65 -9.60 3.44 9.60
CA THR A 65 -9.92 2.54 8.48
C THR A 65 -9.28 1.16 8.65
N ASP A 66 -9.98 0.12 8.20
CA ASP A 66 -9.48 -1.26 8.10
C ASP A 66 -8.83 -1.54 6.72
N GLU A 67 -8.83 -0.55 5.82
CA GLU A 67 -8.25 -0.68 4.48
C GLU A 67 -6.71 -0.85 4.54
N PRO A 68 -6.13 -1.72 3.69
CA PRO A 68 -4.71 -2.07 3.68
C PRO A 68 -3.82 -0.98 3.04
N LEU A 69 -3.86 0.24 3.59
CA LEU A 69 -3.18 1.42 3.01
C LEU A 69 -1.67 1.21 2.78
N PHE A 70 -1.03 0.31 3.52
CA PHE A 70 0.40 0.05 3.46
C PHE A 70 0.76 -1.33 2.91
N GLU A 71 -0.22 -2.11 2.50
CA GLU A 71 -0.03 -3.51 2.07
C GLU A 71 -0.45 -3.71 0.60
N GLU A 72 -1.03 -2.69 -0.05
CA GLU A 72 -1.35 -2.70 -1.48
C GLU A 72 -0.83 -1.45 -2.20
N VAL A 73 -0.40 -1.60 -3.45
CA VAL A 73 0.03 -0.50 -4.32
C VAL A 73 -0.89 -0.33 -5.54
N ASN A 74 -0.84 0.84 -6.14
CA ASN A 74 -1.68 1.24 -7.28
C ASN A 74 -3.20 1.22 -6.98
N THR A 75 -3.56 1.31 -5.70
CA THR A 75 -4.95 1.28 -5.20
C THR A 75 -5.37 2.67 -4.70
N SER A 76 -6.66 2.98 -4.82
CA SER A 76 -7.26 4.19 -4.29
C SER A 76 -8.27 3.89 -3.19
N TYR A 77 -8.17 4.61 -2.07
CA TYR A 77 -9.07 4.50 -0.92
C TYR A 77 -9.78 5.83 -0.69
N SER A 78 -11.02 5.77 -0.20
CA SER A 78 -11.83 6.97 0.05
C SER A 78 -12.34 7.00 1.48
N ILE A 79 -12.08 8.10 2.20
CA ILE A 79 -12.57 8.33 3.57
C ILE A 79 -13.44 9.58 3.60
N LEU A 80 -14.67 9.44 4.07
CA LEU A 80 -15.58 10.57 4.28
C LEU A 80 -15.31 11.19 5.66
N LEU A 81 -14.99 12.48 5.70
CA LEU A 81 -14.79 13.19 6.96
C LEU A 81 -16.11 13.35 7.70
N SER A 82 -16.26 12.61 8.81
CA SER A 82 -17.43 12.70 9.66
C SER A 82 -17.12 12.16 11.06
N GLY A 83 -17.83 12.67 12.08
CA GLY A 83 -17.69 12.16 13.44
C GLY A 83 -16.27 12.35 14.00
N THR A 84 -15.51 11.26 14.12
CA THR A 84 -14.12 11.25 14.59
C THR A 84 -13.10 11.41 13.47
N ASP A 85 -13.48 11.14 12.23
CA ASP A 85 -12.63 11.34 11.06
C ASP A 85 -12.68 12.81 10.69
N GLN A 86 -11.56 13.51 10.86
CA GLN A 86 -11.51 14.95 10.81
C GLN A 86 -10.21 15.48 10.21
N TYR A 87 -10.35 16.55 9.45
CA TYR A 87 -9.28 17.41 9.01
C TYR A 87 -9.35 18.73 9.79
N SER A 88 -8.22 19.25 10.23
CA SER A 88 -8.16 20.46 11.05
C SER A 88 -7.01 21.37 10.68
N TYR A 89 -7.26 22.66 10.74
CA TYR A 89 -6.26 23.72 10.70
C TYR A 89 -6.19 24.40 12.07
N ARG A 90 -4.97 24.59 12.59
CA ARG A 90 -4.76 25.16 13.93
C ARG A 90 -3.65 26.21 13.91
N VAL A 91 -3.87 27.28 14.66
CA VAL A 91 -2.87 28.32 14.97
C VAL A 91 -2.52 28.24 16.44
N PHE A 92 -1.22 28.28 16.75
CA PHE A 92 -0.67 28.07 18.09
C PHE A 92 0.04 29.32 18.63
N ASN A 93 0.14 29.41 19.95
CA ASN A 93 0.92 30.48 20.60
C ASN A 93 2.44 30.23 20.61
N GLY A 94 2.91 29.20 19.92
CA GLY A 94 4.30 28.78 19.84
C GLY A 94 4.47 27.57 18.90
N ASP A 95 5.71 27.11 18.76
CA ASP A 95 6.10 26.10 17.76
C ASP A 95 5.36 24.74 17.95
N PRO A 96 4.57 24.29 16.95
CA PRO A 96 3.78 23.06 17.04
C PRO A 96 4.54 21.79 16.61
N SER A 97 5.84 21.84 16.30
CA SER A 97 6.58 20.70 15.72
C SER A 97 6.46 19.37 16.50
N ASN A 98 6.29 19.44 17.82
CA ASN A 98 6.17 18.26 18.70
C ASN A 98 4.77 18.12 19.32
N TYR A 99 3.77 18.82 18.77
CA TYR A 99 2.41 18.83 19.30
C TYR A 99 1.67 17.51 19.04
N PHE A 100 1.88 16.94 17.84
CA PHE A 100 1.25 15.70 17.40
C PHE A 100 1.98 14.44 17.92
N CYS A 101 1.32 13.28 17.79
CA CYS A 101 1.89 11.97 18.11
C CYS A 101 2.24 11.70 19.58
N ASN A 102 1.55 12.39 20.50
CA ASN A 102 1.66 12.16 21.93
C ASN A 102 0.44 11.36 22.44
N ALA A 103 0.67 10.33 23.25
CA ALA A 103 -0.41 9.56 23.88
C ALA A 103 -1.38 10.42 24.72
N ILE A 104 -0.89 11.56 25.21
CA ILE A 104 -1.70 12.59 25.85
C ILE A 104 -1.38 13.91 25.13
N PRO A 105 -2.39 14.62 24.59
CA PRO A 105 -2.19 15.92 23.95
C PRO A 105 -1.43 16.88 24.86
N PRO A 106 -0.34 17.52 24.38
CA PRO A 106 0.43 18.46 25.18
C PRO A 106 -0.40 19.67 25.60
N THR A 107 -0.09 20.24 26.77
CA THR A 107 -0.70 21.50 27.22
C THR A 107 0.04 22.74 26.69
N SER A 108 1.10 22.55 25.91
CA SER A 108 1.90 23.61 25.29
C SER A 108 2.53 23.10 23.99
N PRO A 109 2.54 23.89 22.89
CA PRO A 109 1.91 25.21 22.78
C PRO A 109 0.38 25.14 22.91
N LEU A 110 -0.25 26.28 23.21
CA LEU A 110 -1.70 26.42 23.29
C LEU A 110 -2.27 26.73 21.91
N VAL A 111 -3.37 26.07 21.56
CA VAL A 111 -4.19 26.40 20.39
C VAL A 111 -4.86 27.76 20.62
N GLN A 112 -4.59 28.72 19.75
CA GLN A 112 -5.20 30.06 19.76
C GLN A 112 -6.42 30.11 18.84
N GLU A 113 -6.37 29.39 17.73
CA GLU A 113 -7.42 29.30 16.73
C GLU A 113 -7.43 27.89 16.13
N GLU A 114 -8.63 27.41 15.81
CA GLU A 114 -8.84 26.08 15.26
C GLU A 114 -10.04 26.10 14.34
N PHE A 115 -9.92 25.40 13.22
CA PHE A 115 -10.99 25.10 12.29
C PHE A 115 -11.03 23.58 12.09
N ILE A 116 -12.21 22.98 12.21
CA ILE A 116 -12.42 21.52 12.16
C ILE A 116 -13.38 21.20 11.03
N SER A 117 -13.06 20.18 10.24
CA SER A 117 -13.91 19.72 9.14
C SER A 117 -15.26 19.22 9.66
N THR A 118 -16.32 19.64 8.97
CA THR A 118 -17.69 19.13 9.12
C THR A 118 -18.17 18.37 7.90
N ASP A 119 -17.42 18.48 6.81
CA ASP A 119 -17.62 17.78 5.54
C ASP A 119 -16.27 17.70 4.82
N GLY A 120 -16.16 16.79 3.86
CA GLY A 120 -14.99 16.59 3.02
C GLY A 120 -14.74 15.13 2.69
N LEU A 121 -14.10 14.90 1.55
CA LEU A 121 -13.70 13.57 1.08
C LEU A 121 -12.18 13.52 0.98
N VAL A 122 -11.59 12.55 1.66
CA VAL A 122 -10.17 12.22 1.52
C VAL A 122 -10.03 11.09 0.50
N GLU A 123 -9.19 11.30 -0.49
CA GLU A 123 -8.76 10.27 -1.44
C GLU A 123 -7.28 9.97 -1.17
N ILE A 124 -6.96 8.69 -1.00
CA ILE A 124 -5.61 8.21 -0.73
C ILE A 124 -5.24 7.28 -1.88
N PHE A 125 -4.19 7.64 -2.63
CA PHE A 125 -3.64 6.77 -3.64
C PHE A 125 -2.33 6.16 -3.14
N SER A 126 -2.24 4.84 -3.09
CA SER A 126 -1.01 4.12 -2.77
C SER A 126 -0.25 3.80 -4.04
N SER A 127 1.07 3.93 -4.01
CA SER A 127 1.97 3.51 -5.09
C SER A 127 3.28 3.04 -4.51
N GLY A 128 3.94 2.10 -5.18
CA GLY A 128 5.23 1.54 -4.77
C GLY A 128 5.72 0.55 -5.80
N THR A 129 6.83 -0.11 -5.48
CA THR A 129 7.41 -1.19 -6.29
C THR A 129 7.30 -2.49 -5.53
N GLU A 130 6.67 -3.48 -6.16
CA GLU A 130 6.49 -4.84 -5.67
C GLU A 130 7.56 -5.76 -6.25
N SER A 131 8.09 -6.68 -5.43
CA SER A 131 9.00 -7.75 -5.85
C SER A 131 9.14 -8.79 -4.72
N ASP A 132 9.15 -10.05 -5.09
CA ASP A 132 9.50 -11.24 -4.29
C ASP A 132 10.99 -11.26 -3.84
N ALA A 133 11.85 -10.56 -4.57
CA ALA A 133 13.29 -10.40 -4.37
C ALA A 133 14.08 -11.72 -4.41
N ASP A 134 13.64 -12.72 -5.18
CA ASP A 134 14.40 -13.95 -5.36
C ASP A 134 15.73 -13.72 -6.11
N GLY A 135 15.80 -12.69 -6.97
CA GLY A 135 16.95 -12.32 -7.80
C GLY A 135 16.67 -12.28 -9.30
N ILE A 136 15.45 -12.54 -9.74
CA ILE A 136 14.93 -12.29 -11.07
C ILE A 136 14.16 -10.95 -11.01
N PRO A 137 14.43 -9.98 -11.91
CA PRO A 137 13.67 -8.74 -11.91
C PRO A 137 12.21 -8.97 -12.34
N THR A 138 11.26 -8.46 -11.57
CA THR A 138 9.81 -8.48 -11.85
C THR A 138 9.44 -8.16 -13.30
N GLU A 139 10.04 -7.13 -13.91
CA GLU A 139 9.73 -6.75 -15.29
C GLU A 139 10.25 -7.72 -16.37
N ILE A 140 11.14 -8.65 -15.97
CA ILE A 140 11.74 -9.70 -16.80
C ILE A 140 11.00 -11.02 -16.63
N GLU A 141 10.63 -11.34 -15.39
CA GLU A 141 9.89 -12.54 -14.99
C GLU A 141 8.51 -12.59 -15.63
N ASP A 142 7.64 -11.63 -15.30
CA ASP A 142 6.35 -11.46 -15.95
C ASP A 142 6.16 -10.02 -16.48
N PRO A 143 6.48 -9.76 -17.75
CA PRO A 143 6.24 -8.47 -18.39
C PRO A 143 4.76 -8.07 -18.47
N THR A 144 3.83 -9.00 -18.23
CA THR A 144 2.38 -8.75 -18.28
C THR A 144 1.79 -8.37 -16.93
N LEU A 145 2.45 -8.76 -15.82
CA LEU A 145 1.99 -8.61 -14.44
C LEU A 145 0.59 -9.23 -14.22
N LEU A 146 0.33 -10.35 -14.88
CA LEU A 146 -0.97 -11.04 -14.91
C LEU A 146 -0.85 -12.56 -14.91
N LEU A 147 0.36 -13.11 -14.97
CA LEU A 147 0.59 -14.56 -14.94
C LEU A 147 0.55 -15.07 -13.49
N ASP A 148 0.00 -16.27 -13.35
CA ASP A 148 -0.19 -17.04 -12.11
C ASP A 148 -0.13 -18.49 -12.58
N THR A 149 1.09 -19.05 -12.60
CA THR A 149 1.39 -20.30 -13.28
C THR A 149 0.77 -21.50 -12.54
N ASP A 150 0.81 -21.52 -11.21
CA ASP A 150 0.26 -22.59 -10.38
C ASP A 150 -1.20 -22.36 -9.90
N LEU A 151 -1.75 -21.16 -10.12
CA LEU A 151 -3.12 -20.74 -9.78
C LEU A 151 -3.41 -20.69 -8.28
N ASP A 152 -2.39 -20.41 -7.47
CA ASP A 152 -2.52 -20.31 -6.02
C ASP A 152 -3.04 -18.93 -5.54
N GLY A 153 -3.05 -17.95 -6.43
CA GLY A 153 -3.53 -16.58 -6.21
C GLY A 153 -2.44 -15.53 -6.03
N ILE A 154 -1.17 -15.93 -6.04
CA ILE A 154 0.01 -15.08 -6.12
C ILE A 154 0.42 -15.00 -7.59
N LEU A 155 0.73 -13.79 -8.06
CA LEU A 155 1.19 -13.62 -9.45
C LEU A 155 2.68 -13.96 -9.52
N ASP A 156 3.15 -14.57 -10.61
CA ASP A 156 4.54 -15.04 -10.76
C ASP A 156 5.59 -13.99 -10.35
N TYR A 157 5.39 -12.70 -10.71
CA TYR A 157 6.36 -11.64 -10.33
C TYR A 157 6.45 -11.32 -8.83
N LEU A 158 5.52 -11.86 -8.04
CA LEU A 158 5.43 -11.79 -6.59
C LEU A 158 5.60 -13.16 -5.94
N ASP A 159 5.68 -14.23 -6.73
CA ASP A 159 5.94 -15.58 -6.27
C ASP A 159 7.43 -15.88 -6.39
N PHE A 160 7.98 -16.65 -5.46
CA PHE A 160 9.36 -17.10 -5.55
C PHE A 160 9.46 -18.55 -6.10
N ASP A 161 8.32 -19.17 -6.40
CA ASP A 161 8.09 -20.60 -6.69
C ASP A 161 6.92 -20.72 -7.70
N ASP A 162 7.12 -20.22 -8.93
CA ASP A 162 6.06 -19.88 -9.89
C ASP A 162 5.10 -21.05 -10.24
N ASP A 163 5.60 -22.28 -10.27
CA ASP A 163 4.82 -23.50 -10.56
C ASP A 163 4.35 -24.26 -9.31
N GLY A 164 4.69 -23.76 -8.12
CA GLY A 164 4.21 -24.28 -6.84
C GLY A 164 4.72 -25.68 -6.52
N ASP A 165 5.91 -26.03 -6.98
CA ASP A 165 6.50 -27.33 -6.80
C ASP A 165 7.41 -27.44 -5.54
N ASN A 166 7.52 -26.34 -4.78
CA ASN A 166 8.35 -26.15 -3.58
C ASN A 166 9.86 -25.97 -3.85
N VAL A 167 10.28 -25.89 -5.12
CA VAL A 167 11.61 -25.50 -5.55
C VAL A 167 11.55 -24.02 -5.96
N PRO A 168 12.40 -23.15 -5.37
CA PRO A 168 12.40 -21.74 -5.75
C PRO A 168 12.77 -21.55 -7.23
N THR A 169 12.02 -20.70 -7.95
CA THR A 169 12.21 -20.30 -9.36
C THR A 169 13.68 -20.08 -9.69
N ARG A 170 14.40 -19.26 -8.91
CA ARG A 170 15.84 -18.99 -9.16
C ARG A 170 16.76 -20.22 -9.04
N LEU A 171 16.38 -21.26 -8.31
CA LEU A 171 17.17 -22.48 -8.15
C LEU A 171 16.99 -23.47 -9.31
N GLU A 172 16.11 -23.14 -10.25
CA GLU A 172 15.71 -24.03 -11.34
C GLU A 172 16.42 -23.73 -12.65
N GLY A 173 17.48 -22.94 -12.57
CA GLY A 173 18.36 -22.71 -13.71
C GLY A 173 17.77 -21.74 -14.72
N VAL A 174 17.01 -20.74 -14.26
CA VAL A 174 16.63 -19.57 -15.06
C VAL A 174 17.88 -18.90 -15.63
N VAL A 175 17.88 -18.68 -16.95
CA VAL A 175 18.96 -17.99 -17.66
C VAL A 175 18.40 -16.74 -18.34
N LEU A 176 18.97 -15.58 -18.03
CA LEU A 176 18.69 -14.34 -18.75
C LEU A 176 19.49 -14.27 -20.05
N ASN A 177 18.95 -13.53 -21.04
CA ASN A 177 19.65 -13.22 -22.28
C ASN A 177 20.92 -12.35 -22.04
N GLU A 178 21.79 -12.21 -23.05
CA GLU A 178 23.08 -11.51 -22.91
C GLU A 178 22.96 -10.04 -22.43
N ASP A 179 21.83 -9.39 -22.67
CA ASP A 179 21.55 -8.00 -22.29
C ASP A 179 20.71 -7.86 -21.03
N GLU A 180 20.37 -8.96 -20.35
CA GLU A 180 19.57 -8.99 -19.11
C GLU A 180 18.23 -8.26 -19.26
N THR A 181 17.54 -8.46 -20.38
CA THR A 181 16.25 -7.82 -20.71
C THR A 181 15.08 -8.80 -20.79
N ALA A 182 15.35 -10.10 -20.84
CA ALA A 182 14.34 -11.16 -20.87
C ALA A 182 14.95 -12.49 -20.42
N ILE A 183 14.11 -13.41 -19.96
CA ILE A 183 14.48 -14.82 -19.77
C ILE A 183 14.74 -15.46 -21.14
N ASP A 184 15.87 -16.13 -21.29
CA ASP A 184 16.15 -17.00 -22.43
C ASP A 184 15.59 -18.40 -22.15
N LEU A 185 14.34 -18.60 -22.56
CA LEU A 185 13.62 -19.87 -22.40
C LEU A 185 14.36 -21.07 -23.01
N MET A 186 15.24 -20.86 -24.01
CA MET A 186 15.97 -21.95 -24.66
C MET A 186 17.29 -22.30 -23.98
N LEU A 187 17.78 -21.43 -23.09
CA LEU A 187 18.97 -21.67 -22.28
C LEU A 187 18.65 -21.97 -20.82
N SER A 188 17.45 -21.64 -20.36
CA SER A 188 16.93 -22.07 -19.07
C SER A 188 16.83 -23.60 -19.02
N ARG A 189 16.87 -24.17 -17.83
CA ARG A 189 16.80 -25.62 -17.63
C ARG A 189 15.44 -26.12 -18.13
N ASP A 190 15.46 -27.27 -18.80
CA ASP A 190 14.32 -28.03 -19.35
C ASP A 190 14.79 -29.49 -19.25
N THR A 191 14.49 -30.11 -18.12
CA THR A 191 15.12 -31.37 -17.68
C THR A 191 14.58 -32.57 -18.47
N ASP A 192 13.29 -32.60 -18.76
CA ASP A 192 12.65 -33.68 -19.52
C ASP A 192 12.64 -33.43 -21.05
N GLY A 193 12.85 -32.19 -21.49
CA GLY A 193 12.93 -31.77 -22.90
C GLY A 193 11.57 -31.54 -23.57
N ASP A 194 10.52 -31.23 -22.81
CA ASP A 194 9.16 -31.04 -23.32
C ASP A 194 8.86 -29.61 -23.84
N MET A 195 9.83 -28.69 -23.70
CA MET A 195 9.79 -27.26 -24.03
C MET A 195 9.17 -26.33 -22.98
N ILE A 196 8.86 -26.84 -21.78
CA ILE A 196 8.53 -26.05 -20.60
C ILE A 196 9.81 -25.99 -19.75
N PRO A 197 10.30 -24.79 -19.41
CA PRO A 197 11.42 -24.70 -18.49
C PRO A 197 11.04 -25.16 -17.09
N ASP A 198 11.99 -25.74 -16.37
CA ASP A 198 11.78 -26.32 -15.04
C ASP A 198 11.05 -25.38 -14.06
N TYR A 199 11.37 -24.09 -14.06
CA TYR A 199 10.72 -23.11 -13.16
C TYR A 199 9.23 -22.83 -13.48
N LEU A 200 8.66 -23.49 -14.48
CA LEU A 200 7.25 -23.40 -14.91
C LEU A 200 6.65 -24.81 -15.10
N ASP A 201 7.31 -25.86 -14.61
CA ASP A 201 6.98 -27.26 -14.82
C ASP A 201 6.91 -28.05 -13.51
N ASP A 202 5.70 -28.41 -13.09
CA ASP A 202 5.49 -29.10 -11.81
C ASP A 202 5.94 -30.58 -11.79
N ASP A 203 6.46 -31.12 -12.91
CA ASP A 203 7.00 -32.49 -13.11
C ASP A 203 8.31 -32.43 -13.92
N ASP A 204 9.31 -31.70 -13.39
CA ASP A 204 10.61 -31.36 -14.00
C ASP A 204 11.29 -32.45 -14.84
N ASP A 205 11.24 -33.71 -14.40
CA ASP A 205 11.90 -34.83 -15.09
C ASP A 205 10.96 -35.73 -15.92
N GLY A 206 9.66 -35.42 -15.91
CA GLY A 206 8.63 -36.04 -16.71
C GLY A 206 8.38 -37.52 -16.35
N ASP A 207 8.69 -37.94 -15.12
CA ASP A 207 8.45 -39.30 -14.67
C ASP A 207 6.99 -39.56 -14.24
N GLY A 208 6.20 -38.49 -14.09
CA GLY A 208 4.79 -38.50 -13.73
C GLY A 208 4.53 -38.36 -12.23
N ILE A 209 5.54 -38.01 -11.44
CA ILE A 209 5.44 -37.63 -10.03
C ILE A 209 5.83 -36.17 -9.93
N LEU A 210 4.90 -35.35 -9.45
CA LEU A 210 5.18 -33.92 -9.30
C LEU A 210 6.40 -33.68 -8.42
N THR A 211 7.25 -32.72 -8.77
CA THR A 211 8.48 -32.38 -8.05
C THR A 211 8.25 -32.21 -6.54
N ARG A 212 7.16 -31.53 -6.14
CA ARG A 212 6.79 -31.37 -4.72
C ARG A 212 6.63 -32.68 -3.97
N ASN A 213 6.21 -33.74 -4.66
CA ASN A 213 5.99 -35.07 -4.10
C ASN A 213 7.25 -35.92 -4.10
N GLU A 214 8.39 -35.41 -4.57
CA GLU A 214 9.69 -36.06 -4.50
C GLU A 214 10.52 -35.57 -3.30
N ASP A 215 9.87 -34.89 -2.36
CA ASP A 215 10.37 -34.60 -1.02
C ASP A 215 10.10 -35.80 -0.08
N LEU A 216 11.04 -36.76 -0.07
CA LEU A 216 11.00 -37.98 0.72
C LEU A 216 10.90 -37.69 2.23
N ASN A 217 11.49 -36.59 2.67
CA ASN A 217 11.64 -36.28 4.09
C ASN A 217 10.56 -35.31 4.63
N ARG A 218 9.82 -34.66 3.72
CA ARG A 218 8.72 -33.70 3.96
C ARG A 218 9.16 -32.44 4.67
N ASP A 219 10.32 -31.90 4.31
CA ASP A 219 10.82 -30.63 4.82
C ASP A 219 10.52 -29.43 3.89
N LEU A 220 9.69 -29.64 2.87
CA LEU A 220 9.30 -28.67 1.83
C LEU A 220 10.51 -28.21 1.01
N ASN A 221 11.42 -29.14 0.70
CA ASN A 221 12.63 -28.84 -0.06
C ASN A 221 13.08 -30.04 -0.90
N PRO A 222 12.39 -30.32 -2.03
CA PRO A 222 12.78 -31.39 -2.97
C PRO A 222 14.24 -31.26 -3.42
N ASN A 223 14.76 -30.03 -3.54
CA ASN A 223 16.13 -29.75 -3.95
C ASN A 223 17.21 -30.31 -3.01
N ASN A 224 16.88 -30.71 -1.78
CA ASN A 224 17.84 -31.33 -0.88
C ASN A 224 17.83 -32.86 -0.88
N ASP A 225 16.83 -33.51 -1.48
CA ASP A 225 16.68 -34.96 -1.54
C ASP A 225 17.44 -35.56 -2.73
N LYS A 226 18.35 -36.50 -2.43
CA LYS A 226 19.32 -37.10 -3.38
C LYS A 226 19.53 -38.57 -3.03
N SER A 227 18.69 -39.42 -3.57
CA SER A 227 18.63 -40.85 -3.29
C SER A 227 19.51 -41.68 -4.24
N ASP A 228 19.88 -41.14 -5.41
CA ASP A 228 20.73 -41.84 -6.38
C ASP A 228 22.22 -41.84 -5.95
N LEU A 229 22.75 -43.03 -5.64
CA LEU A 229 24.14 -43.21 -5.26
C LEU A 229 25.14 -43.09 -6.42
N ASP A 230 24.68 -43.32 -7.66
CA ASP A 230 25.50 -43.15 -8.86
C ASP A 230 25.56 -41.68 -9.28
N PHE A 231 24.55 -40.88 -8.92
CA PHE A 231 24.44 -39.44 -9.19
C PHE A 231 24.13 -38.61 -7.91
N PRO A 232 25.00 -38.63 -6.89
CA PRO A 232 24.70 -38.09 -5.55
C PRO A 232 24.62 -36.56 -5.46
N THR A 233 24.72 -35.86 -6.59
CA THR A 233 24.60 -34.40 -6.69
C THR A 233 23.34 -33.96 -7.41
N VAL A 234 22.63 -34.88 -8.06
CA VAL A 234 21.38 -34.63 -8.78
C VAL A 234 20.25 -34.85 -7.78
N PRO A 235 19.42 -33.82 -7.50
CA PRO A 235 18.17 -33.98 -6.79
C PRO A 235 17.28 -35.08 -7.40
N ASP A 236 16.42 -35.68 -6.58
CA ASP A 236 15.55 -36.76 -7.03
C ASP A 236 14.59 -36.29 -8.14
N TYR A 237 14.02 -35.09 -8.01
CA TYR A 237 13.13 -34.45 -8.99
C TYR A 237 13.74 -34.08 -10.36
N LEU A 238 15.05 -34.28 -10.52
CA LEU A 238 15.75 -34.09 -11.79
C LEU A 238 16.24 -35.42 -12.37
N ASN A 239 15.70 -36.54 -11.91
CA ASN A 239 16.17 -37.89 -12.24
C ASN A 239 15.00 -38.85 -12.49
N PRO A 240 14.64 -39.10 -13.76
CA PRO A 240 13.41 -39.82 -14.12
C PRO A 240 13.46 -41.34 -13.83
N ASN A 241 14.50 -41.79 -13.13
CA ASN A 241 14.60 -43.15 -12.61
C ASN A 241 14.15 -43.23 -11.13
N ILE A 242 13.92 -42.10 -10.45
CA ILE A 242 13.59 -42.01 -9.02
C ILE A 242 12.09 -41.78 -8.80
N THR A 243 11.29 -42.74 -9.24
CA THR A 243 9.82 -42.71 -9.09
C THR A 243 9.26 -42.94 -7.65
N VAL A 244 9.82 -42.30 -6.60
CA VAL A 244 9.38 -42.48 -5.20
C VAL A 244 8.48 -41.33 -4.75
N GLU A 245 7.17 -41.53 -4.84
CA GLU A 245 6.17 -40.54 -4.44
C GLU A 245 5.99 -40.44 -2.91
N THR A 246 6.06 -39.22 -2.41
CA THR A 246 5.71 -38.80 -1.05
C THR A 246 4.76 -37.61 -1.12
N VAL A 247 3.46 -37.82 -0.87
CA VAL A 247 2.46 -36.73 -0.94
C VAL A 247 2.80 -35.56 -0.01
N VAL A 248 2.99 -34.38 -0.62
CA VAL A 248 3.18 -33.06 -0.01
C VAL A 248 2.10 -32.11 -0.54
N ASP A 249 1.06 -31.92 0.27
CA ASP A 249 -0.10 -31.06 -0.05
C ASP A 249 0.00 -29.70 0.68
N VAL A 250 1.17 -29.08 0.62
CA VAL A 250 1.49 -27.81 1.30
C VAL A 250 2.50 -27.03 0.47
N TYR A 251 2.21 -25.76 0.24
CA TYR A 251 3.15 -24.79 -0.32
C TYR A 251 4.04 -24.18 0.78
N ARG A 252 5.19 -23.67 0.38
CA ARG A 252 6.06 -22.86 1.24
C ARG A 252 5.42 -21.49 1.51
N GLU A 253 5.85 -20.85 2.60
CA GLU A 253 5.47 -19.45 2.86
C GLU A 253 6.18 -18.57 1.83
N ASN A 254 5.40 -17.90 0.98
CA ASN A 254 5.88 -16.85 0.10
C ASN A 254 6.10 -15.55 0.90
N GLU A 255 7.14 -14.80 0.53
CA GLU A 255 7.46 -13.50 1.11
C GLU A 255 7.89 -12.54 -0.01
N TYR A 256 7.09 -11.49 -0.21
CA TYR A 256 7.40 -10.41 -1.15
C TYR A 256 7.40 -9.05 -0.46
N PHE A 257 7.95 -8.05 -1.16
CA PHE A 257 8.28 -6.75 -0.61
C PHE A 257 7.61 -5.63 -1.39
N ILE A 258 7.13 -4.63 -0.66
CA ILE A 258 6.74 -3.34 -1.20
C ILE A 258 7.80 -2.32 -0.79
N SER A 259 8.49 -1.75 -1.78
CA SER A 259 9.51 -0.72 -1.62
C SER A 259 9.04 0.62 -2.21
N ASP A 260 9.68 1.71 -1.78
CA ASP A 260 9.35 3.08 -2.23
C ASP A 260 7.85 3.43 -2.09
N LEU A 261 7.18 2.86 -1.10
CA LEU A 261 5.74 3.05 -0.87
C LEU A 261 5.44 4.52 -0.54
N THR A 262 4.55 5.12 -1.31
CA THR A 262 4.03 6.47 -1.09
C THR A 262 2.51 6.50 -1.02
N LEU A 263 1.99 7.34 -0.14
CA LEU A 263 0.58 7.68 -0.06
C LEU A 263 0.37 9.13 -0.50
N ASP A 264 -0.27 9.31 -1.65
CA ASP A 264 -0.73 10.62 -2.10
C ASP A 264 -2.10 10.90 -1.49
N ILE A 265 -2.15 11.85 -0.56
CA ILE A 265 -3.37 12.17 0.19
C ILE A 265 -3.95 13.48 -0.33
N THR A 266 -5.16 13.40 -0.85
CA THR A 266 -5.90 14.51 -1.43
C THR A 266 -7.20 14.72 -0.66
N ILE A 267 -7.61 15.98 -0.47
CA ILE A 267 -8.88 16.30 0.17
C ILE A 267 -9.69 17.21 -0.73
N THR A 268 -10.99 16.95 -0.84
CA THR A 268 -11.94 17.72 -1.64
C THR A 268 -13.21 18.07 -0.85
N ASN A 269 -13.91 19.11 -1.29
CA ASN A 269 -15.21 19.52 -0.74
C ASN A 269 -15.19 19.75 0.77
N THR A 270 -14.08 20.28 1.29
CA THR A 270 -13.92 20.46 2.74
C THR A 270 -14.66 21.69 3.22
N VAL A 271 -15.31 21.54 4.38
CA VAL A 271 -15.93 22.65 5.11
C VAL A 271 -15.36 22.66 6.52
N LEU A 272 -14.47 23.60 6.81
CA LEU A 272 -13.89 23.77 8.13
C LEU A 272 -14.65 24.85 8.92
N ILE A 273 -15.02 24.55 10.15
CA ILE A 273 -15.74 25.48 11.04
C ILE A 273 -14.90 25.76 12.28
N ASN A 274 -14.76 27.03 12.62
CA ASN A 274 -14.20 27.45 13.89
C ASN A 274 -15.26 27.32 15.01
N PRO A 275 -15.02 26.46 16.02
CA PRO A 275 -16.03 26.17 17.02
C PRO A 275 -16.31 27.36 17.96
N ALA A 276 -15.38 28.32 18.08
CA ALA A 276 -15.51 29.45 18.99
C ALA A 276 -16.35 30.60 18.42
N ASN A 277 -16.21 30.90 17.13
CA ASN A 277 -16.84 32.05 16.47
C ASN A 277 -17.80 31.68 15.32
N GLN A 278 -17.86 30.40 14.92
CA GLN A 278 -18.65 29.88 13.79
C GLN A 278 -18.22 30.41 12.42
N GLU A 279 -16.98 30.89 12.32
CA GLU A 279 -16.36 31.22 11.04
C GLU A 279 -16.13 29.95 10.22
N GLU A 280 -16.29 30.08 8.90
CA GLU A 280 -16.27 28.95 7.98
C GLU A 280 -15.23 29.18 6.90
N LEU A 281 -14.42 28.15 6.64
CA LEU A 281 -13.53 28.05 5.50
C LEU A 281 -14.05 26.94 4.60
N ARG A 282 -14.27 27.25 3.32
CA ARG A 282 -14.69 26.27 2.31
C ARG A 282 -13.59 26.09 1.27
N ASP A 283 -13.26 24.84 0.98
CA ASP A 283 -12.46 24.47 -0.17
C ASP A 283 -13.21 23.44 -1.02
N GLU A 284 -13.68 23.88 -2.18
CA GLU A 284 -14.36 23.04 -3.18
C GLU A 284 -13.37 22.48 -4.23
N THR A 285 -12.09 22.81 -4.12
CA THR A 285 -11.05 22.36 -5.05
C THR A 285 -10.36 21.10 -4.54
N LEU A 286 -9.69 20.41 -5.47
CA LEU A 286 -8.85 19.27 -5.17
C LEU A 286 -7.54 19.79 -4.56
N GLN A 287 -7.40 19.66 -3.23
CA GLN A 287 -6.21 20.07 -2.50
C GLN A 287 -5.37 18.83 -2.18
N LEU A 288 -4.16 18.78 -2.73
CA LEU A 288 -3.16 17.80 -2.29
C LEU A 288 -2.72 18.17 -0.86
N LEU A 289 -3.07 17.34 0.13
CA LEU A 289 -2.55 17.50 1.48
C LEU A 289 -1.04 17.24 1.47
N GLY A 290 -0.59 16.20 0.77
CA GLY A 290 0.81 15.88 0.52
C GLY A 290 1.03 14.41 0.22
N THR A 291 2.29 14.08 -0.08
CA THR A 291 2.76 12.71 -0.26
C THR A 291 3.48 12.26 1.01
N TYR A 292 3.09 11.11 1.57
CA TYR A 292 3.80 10.47 2.68
C TYR A 292 4.60 9.28 2.17
N ALA A 293 5.91 9.27 2.41
CA ALA A 293 6.77 8.12 2.12
C ALA A 293 6.79 7.19 3.33
N ALA A 294 6.39 5.94 3.12
CA ALA A 294 6.47 4.87 4.10
C ALA A 294 7.83 4.14 4.02
N GLY A 295 8.13 3.32 5.02
CA GLY A 295 9.24 2.38 4.94
C GLY A 295 8.84 1.12 4.18
N ASP A 296 9.84 0.32 3.80
CA ASP A 296 9.63 -0.96 3.12
C ASP A 296 8.75 -1.90 3.96
N VAL A 297 7.85 -2.61 3.28
CA VAL A 297 6.91 -3.56 3.88
C VAL A 297 7.22 -4.96 3.34
N SER A 298 7.19 -5.95 4.21
CA SER A 298 7.25 -7.37 3.83
C SER A 298 5.86 -7.97 4.04
N ILE A 299 5.36 -8.65 3.02
CA ILE A 299 4.11 -9.38 3.02
C ILE A 299 4.45 -10.87 3.00
N LYS A 300 3.79 -11.63 3.87
CA LYS A 300 3.93 -13.08 3.97
C LYS A 300 2.59 -13.71 3.65
N ASP A 301 2.57 -14.56 2.64
CA ASP A 301 1.39 -15.33 2.28
C ASP A 301 1.73 -16.82 2.22
N THR A 302 0.81 -17.67 2.64
CA THR A 302 0.93 -19.11 2.46
C THR A 302 -0.34 -19.56 1.75
N PRO A 303 -0.25 -19.83 0.43
CA PRO A 303 -1.39 -20.19 -0.37
C PRO A 303 -2.14 -21.41 0.17
N LEU A 304 -3.45 -21.43 -0.04
CA LEU A 304 -4.28 -22.55 0.38
C LEU A 304 -4.20 -23.66 -0.67
N PHE A 305 -3.67 -24.81 -0.26
CA PHE A 305 -3.72 -26.02 -1.08
C PHE A 305 -5.18 -26.46 -1.29
N ASN A 306 -5.65 -26.45 -2.55
CA ASN A 306 -7.07 -26.66 -2.93
C ASN A 306 -7.35 -28.03 -3.55
#